data_AF-A0A949YR86-F1
#
_entry.id   AF-A0A949YR86-F1
#
_cell.length_a   1.000
_cell.length_b   1.000
_cell.length_c   1.000
_cell.angle_alpha   90.00
_cell.angle_beta   90.00
_cell.angle_gamma   90.00
#
_symmetry.space_group_name_H-M   'P 1'
#
loop_
_entity.id
_entity.type
_entity.pdbx_description
1 polymer ?
#
loop_
_entity_poly.entity_id
_entity_poly.type
_entity_poly.pdbx_seq_one_letter_code
_entity_poly.pdbx_strand_id
1 'polypeptide(L)' 'MRNLGLLYEHGNGVDQDYGKAREWFQKAADAGNADAKRELERLRRK' A
#
# COMPACT_ATOMS: atom_id res chain seq x y z
N MET A 1 -3.56 1.24 8.18
CA MET A 1 -2.40 0.33 8.33
C MET A 1 -1.57 0.38 7.05
N ARG A 2 -0.50 1.18 6.99
CA ARG A 2 0.38 1.27 5.81
C ARG A 2 1.33 0.07 5.66
N ASN A 3 1.67 -0.55 6.78
CA ASN A 3 2.66 -1.63 6.83
C ASN A 3 2.23 -2.84 5.99
N LEU A 4 0.93 -3.17 5.98
CA LEU A 4 0.44 -4.30 5.18
C LEU A 4 0.54 -4.03 3.67
N GLY A 5 0.31 -2.79 3.25
CA GLY A 5 0.58 -2.36 1.88
C GLY A 5 2.04 -2.54 1.50
N LEU A 6 2.96 -2.20 2.40
CA LEU A 6 4.40 -2.39 2.19
C LEU A 6 4.81 -3.87 2.18
N LEU A 7 4.17 -4.74 2.98
CA LEU A 7 4.46 -6.18 2.95
C LEU A 7 4.11 -6.78 1.59
N TYR A 8 2.94 -6.44 1.05
CA TYR A 8 2.55 -6.87 -0.30
C TYR A 8 3.36 -6.16 -1.40
N GLU A 9 3.79 -4.91 -1.22
CA GLU A 9 4.66 -4.23 -2.18
C GLU A 9 6.05 -4.87 -2.26
N HIS A 10 6.63 -5.25 -1.12
CA HIS A 10 7.99 -5.78 -1.05
C HIS A 10 8.06 -7.32 -1.07
N GLY A 11 6.94 -8.02 -0.92
CA GLY A 11 6.91 -9.47 -0.81
C GLY A 11 7.51 -10.00 0.51
N ASN A 12 7.40 -9.22 1.60
CA ASN A 12 8.03 -9.56 2.88
C ASN A 12 7.14 -10.54 3.66
N GLY A 13 7.34 -11.84 3.44
CA GLY A 13 6.56 -12.91 4.08
C GLY A 13 5.19 -13.18 3.43
N VAL A 14 4.90 -12.49 2.33
CA VAL A 14 3.76 -12.72 1.42
C VAL A 14 4.26 -12.59 0.00
N ASP A 15 3.54 -13.16 -0.98
CA ASP A 15 3.86 -12.90 -2.37
C ASP A 15 3.73 -11.41 -2.70
N GLN A 16 4.65 -10.92 -3.53
CA GLN A 16 4.60 -9.54 -4.00
C GLN A 16 3.33 -9.32 -4.84
N ASP A 17 2.45 -8.46 -4.36
CA ASP A 17 1.16 -8.18 -4.97
C ASP A 17 0.85 -6.68 -4.88
N TYR A 18 1.14 -5.97 -5.97
CA TYR A 18 0.85 -4.54 -6.08
C TYR A 18 -0.65 -4.21 -6.10
N GLY A 19 -1.52 -5.19 -6.44
CA GLY A 19 -2.97 -5.04 -6.34
C GLY A 19 -3.41 -4.94 -4.88
N LYS A 20 -3.05 -5.96 -4.08
CA LYS A 20 -3.32 -5.97 -2.64
C LYS A 20 -2.63 -4.81 -1.92
N ALA A 21 -1.40 -4.47 -2.29
CA ALA A 21 -0.71 -3.32 -1.72
C ALA A 21 -1.53 -2.04 -1.86
N ARG A 22 -2.06 -1.77 -3.07
CA ARG A 22 -2.91 -0.61 -3.35
C ARG A 22 -4.20 -0.61 -2.54
N GLU A 23 -4.86 -1.75 -2.36
CA GLU A 23 -6.06 -1.86 -1.53
C GLU A 23 -5.78 -1.48 -0.07
N TRP A 24 -4.68 -1.98 0.50
CA TRP A 24 -4.28 -1.66 1.87
C TRP A 24 -3.88 -0.19 2.04
N PHE A 25 -3.18 0.38 1.05
CA PHE A 25 -2.86 1.80 1.05
C PHE A 25 -4.09 2.68 0.87
N GLN A 26 -5.04 2.30 0.01
CA GLN A 26 -6.32 3.01 -0.15
C GLN A 26 -7.10 3.03 1.17
N LYS A 27 -7.29 1.88 1.80
CA LYS A 27 -7.97 1.79 3.10
C LYS A 27 -7.29 2.64 4.19
N ALA A 28 -5.96 2.70 4.17
CA ALA A 28 -5.21 3.53 5.09
C ALA A 28 -5.30 5.02 4.75
N ALA A 29 -5.30 5.40 3.47
CA ALA A 29 -5.50 6.76 3.01
C ALA A 29 -6.92 7.27 3.35
N ASP A 30 -7.95 6.43 3.20
CA ASP A 30 -9.33 6.73 3.57
C ASP A 30 -9.48 6.96 5.08
N ALA A 31 -8.65 6.31 5.89
CA ALA A 31 -8.55 6.54 7.33
C ALA A 31 -7.73 7.80 7.70
N GLY A 32 -7.36 8.64 6.74
CA GLY A 32 -6.60 9.86 6.95
C GLY A 32 -5.08 9.67 7.07
N ASN A 33 -4.54 8.49 6.74
CA ASN A 33 -3.09 8.27 6.77
C ASN A 33 -2.42 8.89 5.54
N ALA A 34 -1.81 10.06 5.73
CA ALA A 34 -1.13 10.80 4.66
C ALA A 34 0.01 10.00 4.01
N ASP A 35 0.75 9.19 4.78
CA ASP A 35 1.82 8.36 4.23
C ASP A 35 1.28 7.28 3.29
N ALA A 36 0.19 6.62 3.69
CA ALA A 36 -0.46 5.63 2.84
C ALA A 36 -1.00 6.25 1.55
N LYS A 37 -1.52 7.49 1.61
CA LYS A 37 -1.93 8.23 0.41
C LYS A 37 -0.74 8.48 -0.52
N ARG A 38 0.41 8.90 0.03
CA ARG A 38 1.64 9.10 -0.75
C ARG A 38 2.14 7.80 -1.39
N GLU A 39 2.13 6.69 -0.65
CA GLU A 39 2.53 5.38 -1.17
C GLU A 39 1.56 4.85 -2.23
N LEU A 40 0.26 5.06 -2.05
CA LEU A 40 -0.76 4.77 -3.06
C LEU A 40 -0.52 5.57 -4.34
N GLU A 41 -0.24 6.86 -4.23
CA GLU A 41 0.06 7.72 -5.37
C GLU A 41 1.35 7.30 -6.08
N ARG A 42 2.38 6.87 -5.33
CA ARG A 42 3.61 6.29 -5.89
C ARG A 42 3.31 5.02 -6.69
N LEU A 43 2.49 4.12 -6.14
CA LEU A 43 2.10 2.87 -6.81
C LEU A 43 1.18 3.07 -8.01
N ARG A 44 0.38 4.14 -8.06
CA ARG A 44 -0.42 4.48 -9.25
C ARG A 44 0.43 4.97 -10.43
N ARG A 45 1.67 5.39 -10.17
CA ARG A 45 2.60 5.92 -11.18
C ARG A 45 3.62 4.88 -11.68
N LYS A 46 3.63 3.68 -11.09
CA LYS A 46 4.52 2.57 -11.44
C LYS A 46 3.75 1.56 -12.28
#